data_AF-A0A519JV02-F1
#
_entry.id   AF-A0A519JV02-F1
#
_cell.length_a   1.000
_cell.length_b   1.000
_cell.length_c   1.000
_cell.angle_alpha   90.00
_cell.angle_beta   90.00
_cell.angle_gamma   90.00
#
_symmetry.space_group_name_H-M   'P 1'
#
loop_
_entity.id
_entity.type
_entity.pdbx_description
1 polymer ?
#
loop_
_entity_poly.entity_id
_entity_poly.type
_entity_poly.pdbx_seq_one_letter_code
_entity_poly.pdbx_strand_id
1 'polypeptide(L)'
;MNNNDIFKKLRVALMLRDDQIVDILQLVDFRMSKGEIGNLFRKPEHPNFIECGDQVLRNFLNGLVIYLRGTKDDPKNPMDIITKNKAEATAAKGEQKEEGFPKAQNTK
;
A
#
# COMPACT_ATOMS: atom_id res chain seq x y z
N MET A 1 7.79 -17.00 -4.89
CA MET A 1 6.80 -15.92 -4.75
C MET A 1 6.12 -16.14 -3.41
N ASN A 2 6.35 -15.24 -2.46
CA ASN A 2 5.76 -15.30 -1.12
C ASN A 2 4.61 -14.27 -0.98
N ASN A 3 4.00 -14.18 0.21
CA ASN A 3 2.90 -13.26 0.47
C ASN A 3 3.31 -11.79 0.35
N ASN A 4 4.54 -11.42 0.76
CA ASN A 4 5.06 -10.06 0.56
C ASN A 4 5.13 -9.71 -0.93
N ASP A 5 5.59 -10.64 -1.78
CA ASP A 5 5.63 -10.46 -3.23
C ASP A 5 4.24 -10.27 -3.83
N ILE A 6 3.26 -11.09 -3.41
CA ILE A 6 1.87 -11.00 -3.86
C ILE A 6 1.31 -9.63 -3.46
N PHE A 7 1.44 -9.27 -2.19
CA PHE A 7 0.89 -8.01 -1.69
C PHE A 7 1.54 -6.81 -2.38
N LYS A 8 2.86 -6.83 -2.56
CA LYS A 8 3.59 -5.77 -3.28
C LYS A 8 3.13 -5.64 -4.74
N LYS A 9 2.91 -6.75 -5.43
CA LYS A 9 2.38 -6.74 -6.81
C LYS A 9 0.97 -6.15 -6.87
N LEU A 10 0.09 -6.52 -5.93
CA LEU A 10 -1.27 -5.96 -5.86
C LEU A 10 -1.26 -4.46 -5.59
N ARG A 11 -0.44 -4.01 -4.64
CA ARG A 11 -0.24 -2.59 -4.34
C ARG A 11 0.13 -1.80 -5.59
N VAL A 12 1.14 -2.27 -6.33
CA VAL A 12 1.63 -1.59 -7.53
C VAL A 12 0.61 -1.65 -8.67
N ALA A 13 0.01 -2.82 -8.92
CA ALA A 13 -0.96 -3.01 -9.99
C ALA A 13 -2.20 -2.12 -9.83
N LEU A 14 -2.64 -1.89 -8.58
CA LEU A 14 -3.82 -1.08 -8.25
C LEU A 14 -3.46 0.36 -7.84
N MET A 15 -2.19 0.73 -7.95
CA MET A 15 -1.65 2.05 -7.60
C MET A 15 -2.03 2.51 -6.19
N LEU A 16 -2.04 1.58 -5.23
CA LEU A 16 -2.41 1.84 -3.85
C LEU A 16 -1.27 2.49 -3.08
N ARG A 17 -1.62 3.50 -2.29
CA ARG A 17 -0.74 4.10 -1.28
C ARG A 17 -0.88 3.37 0.07
N ASP A 18 0.09 3.58 0.95
CA ASP A 18 0.13 2.90 2.24
C ASP A 18 -1.05 3.31 3.14
N ASP A 19 -1.48 4.58 3.10
CA ASP A 19 -2.69 5.08 3.75
C ASP A 19 -3.95 4.37 3.24
N GLN A 20 -4.10 4.23 1.92
CA GLN A 20 -5.24 3.53 1.34
C GLN A 20 -5.26 2.05 1.74
N ILE A 21 -4.11 1.39 1.87
CA ILE A 21 -4.06 0.00 2.33
C ILE A 21 -4.50 -0.11 3.79
N VAL A 22 -4.13 0.84 4.65
CA VAL A 22 -4.63 0.91 6.02
C VAL A 22 -6.16 1.03 6.03
N ASP A 23 -6.71 1.93 5.22
CA ASP A 23 -8.16 2.11 5.10
C ASP A 23 -8.86 0.83 4.62
N ILE A 24 -8.28 0.14 3.63
CA ILE A 24 -8.80 -1.13 3.10
C ILE A 24 -8.85 -2.21 4.18
N LEU A 25 -7.80 -2.34 4.99
CA LEU A 25 -7.78 -3.31 6.10
C LEU A 25 -8.80 -2.95 7.19
N GLN A 26 -9.01 -1.66 7.43
CA GLN A 26 -9.98 -1.18 8.40
C GLN A 26 -11.44 -1.53 8.02
N LEU A 27 -11.75 -1.73 6.73
CA LEU A 27 -13.07 -2.18 6.26
C LEU A 27 -13.46 -3.57 6.77
N VAL A 28 -12.48 -4.38 7.19
CA VAL A 28 -12.68 -5.72 7.77
C VAL A 28 -12.21 -5.78 9.22
N ASP A 29 -12.20 -4.63 9.89
CA ASP A 29 -11.77 -4.46 11.29
C ASP A 29 -10.34 -4.94 11.58
N PHE A 30 -9.50 -5.04 10.55
CA PHE A 30 -8.11 -5.40 10.68
C PHE A 30 -7.26 -4.14 10.86
N ARG A 31 -6.79 -3.90 12.09
CA ARG A 31 -6.00 -2.71 12.41
C ARG A 31 -4.52 -2.96 12.14
N MET A 32 -3.93 -2.13 11.30
CA MET A 32 -2.49 -2.10 11.07
C MET A 32 -2.05 -0.68 10.77
N SER A 33 -0.91 -0.26 11.31
CA SER A 33 -0.38 1.09 11.12
C SER A 33 0.30 1.25 9.76
N LYS A 34 0.40 2.50 9.29
CA LYS A 34 1.14 2.84 8.07
C LYS A 34 2.60 2.39 8.13
N GLY A 35 3.22 2.42 9.31
CA GLY A 35 4.60 1.95 9.52
C GLY A 35 4.73 0.45 9.30
N GLU A 36 3.82 -0.35 9.87
CA GLU A 36 3.77 -1.81 9.68
C GLU A 36 3.55 -2.19 8.22
N ILE A 37 2.66 -1.48 7.52
CA ILE A 37 2.47 -1.63 6.07
C ILE A 37 3.78 -1.38 5.31
N GLY A 38 4.48 -0.29 5.63
CA GLY A 38 5.77 0.03 5.01
C GLY A 38 6.81 -1.07 5.25
N ASN A 39 6.83 -1.66 6.45
CA ASN A 39 7.73 -2.74 6.83
C ASN A 39 7.53 -4.01 5.96
N LEU A 40 6.28 -4.34 5.59
CA LEU A 40 5.96 -5.49 4.73
C LEU A 40 6.57 -5.40 3.32
N PHE A 41 6.82 -4.18 2.82
CA PHE A 41 7.30 -3.97 1.45
C PHE A 41 8.81 -3.73 1.36
N ARG A 42 9.50 -3.76 2.50
CA ARG A 42 10.96 -3.66 2.54
C ARG A 42 11.62 -4.93 1.98
N LYS A 43 12.92 -4.82 1.72
CA LYS A 43 13.71 -5.98 1.33
C LYS A 43 13.94 -6.90 2.55
N PRO A 44 14.05 -8.22 2.37
CA PRO A 44 14.26 -9.17 3.48
C PRO A 44 15.48 -8.86 4.36
N GLU A 45 16.51 -8.21 3.80
CA GLU A 45 17.74 -7.87 4.52
C GLU A 45 17.61 -6.61 5.39
N HIS A 46 16.47 -5.90 5.29
CA HIS A 46 16.27 -4.66 6.05
C HIS A 46 15.92 -4.98 7.52
N PRO A 47 16.50 -4.29 8.53
CA PRO A 47 16.27 -4.59 9.94
C PRO A 47 14.79 -4.60 10.37
N ASN A 48 14.02 -3.69 9.78
CA ASN A 48 12.58 -3.55 10.02
C ASN A 48 11.71 -4.26 8.96
N PHE A 49 12.24 -5.29 8.28
CA PHE A 49 11.43 -6.13 7.39
C PHE A 49 10.48 -6.99 8.23
N ILE A 50 9.23 -7.11 7.78
CA ILE A 50 8.24 -7.98 8.41
C ILE A 50 7.67 -8.90 7.33
N GLU A 51 7.59 -10.19 7.64
CA GLU A 51 6.96 -11.17 6.76
C GLU A 51 5.43 -10.98 6.75
N CYS A 52 4.84 -11.02 5.55
CA CYS A 52 3.40 -10.93 5.39
C CYS A 52 2.75 -12.29 5.69
N GLY A 53 2.13 -12.42 6.85
CA GLY A 53 1.39 -13.64 7.19
C GLY A 53 0.12 -13.81 6.33
N ASP A 54 -0.35 -15.05 6.20
CA ASP A 54 -1.57 -15.39 5.46
C ASP A 54 -2.80 -14.61 5.96
N GLN A 55 -2.85 -14.34 7.27
CA GLN A 55 -3.93 -13.57 7.88
C GLN A 55 -4.00 -12.14 7.34
N VAL A 56 -2.86 -11.47 7.18
CA VAL A 56 -2.80 -10.10 6.65
C VAL A 56 -3.26 -10.10 5.20
N LEU A 57 -2.72 -11.02 4.38
CA LEU A 57 -3.06 -11.09 2.97
C LEU A 57 -4.54 -11.43 2.76
N ARG A 58 -5.10 -12.37 3.54
CA ARG A 58 -6.52 -12.73 3.48
C ARG A 58 -7.43 -11.55 3.81
N ASN A 59 -7.15 -10.83 4.90
CA ASN A 59 -7.95 -9.67 5.29
C ASN A 59 -7.81 -8.53 4.29
N PHE A 60 -6.61 -8.29 3.76
CA PHE A 60 -6.42 -7.33 2.68
C PHE A 60 -7.27 -7.67 1.46
N LEU A 61 -7.28 -8.93 1.01
CA LEU A 61 -8.08 -9.35 -0.14
C LEU A 61 -9.59 -9.21 0.11
N ASN A 62 -10.07 -9.53 1.30
CA ASN A 62 -11.47 -9.33 1.68
C ASN A 62 -11.85 -7.84 1.70
N GLY A 63 -11.01 -7.00 2.33
CA GLY A 63 -11.20 -5.55 2.32
C GLY A 63 -11.13 -4.96 0.90
N LEU A 64 -10.25 -5.50 0.06
CA LEU A 64 -10.09 -5.06 -1.32
C LEU A 64 -11.35 -5.30 -2.16
N VAL A 65 -12.06 -6.39 -1.91
CA VAL A 65 -13.37 -6.66 -2.53
C VAL A 65 -14.36 -5.53 -2.18
N ILE A 66 -14.45 -5.16 -0.90
CA ILE A 66 -15.33 -4.08 -0.44
C ILE A 66 -14.90 -2.73 -1.03
N TYR A 67 -13.59 -2.47 -1.08
CA TYR A 67 -13.04 -1.22 -1.61
C TYR A 67 -13.33 -1.04 -3.11
N LEU A 68 -13.09 -2.08 -3.92
CA LEU A 68 -13.23 -2.01 -5.37
C LEU A 68 -14.67 -2.21 -5.86
N ARG A 69 -15.42 -3.12 -5.24
CA ARG A 69 -16.77 -3.53 -5.70
C ARG A 69 -17.89 -2.98 -4.85
N GLY A 70 -17.59 -2.38 -3.70
CA GLY A 70 -18.59 -1.91 -2.77
C GLY A 70 -19.25 -3.03 -1.97
N THR A 71 -20.22 -2.67 -1.16
CA THR A 71 -21.05 -3.63 -0.41
C THR A 71 -22.27 -4.01 -1.25
N LYS A 72 -23.09 -4.93 -0.76
CA LYS A 72 -24.35 -5.29 -1.43
C LYS A 72 -25.30 -4.09 -1.57
N ASP A 73 -25.29 -3.20 -0.57
CA ASP A 73 -26.20 -2.06 -0.51
C ASP A 73 -25.64 -0.82 -1.20
N ASP A 74 -24.31 -0.75 -1.39
CA ASP A 74 -23.60 0.33 -2.09
C ASP A 74 -22.56 -0.27 -3.06
N PRO A 75 -22.99 -0.74 -4.25
CA PRO A 75 -22.09 -1.33 -5.24
C PRO A 75 -21.23 -0.25 -5.94
N LYS A 76 -19.97 -0.60 -6.21
CA LYS A 76 -18.99 0.27 -6.87
C LYS A 76 -18.42 -0.41 -8.11
N ASN A 77 -18.04 0.40 -9.10
CA ASN A 77 -17.34 -0.10 -10.27
C ASN A 77 -15.81 -0.10 -10.02
N PRO A 78 -15.13 -1.26 -10.13
CA PRO A 78 -13.69 -1.33 -9.90
C PRO A 78 -12.85 -0.43 -10.79
N MET A 79 -13.27 -0.19 -12.05
CA MET A 79 -12.52 0.63 -13.00
C MET A 79 -12.51 2.11 -12.58
N ASP A 80 -13.59 2.59 -12.00
CA ASP A 80 -13.71 3.97 -11.52
C ASP A 80 -12.79 4.18 -10.31
N ILE A 81 -12.76 3.20 -9.39
CA ILE A 81 -11.90 3.23 -8.21
C ILE A 81 -10.42 3.17 -8.61
N ILE A 82 -10.03 2.30 -9.55
CA ILE A 82 -8.64 2.23 -10.04
C ILE A 82 -8.23 3.53 -10.74
N THR A 83 -9.15 4.13 -11.52
CA THR A 83 -8.91 5.42 -12.18
C THR A 83 -8.69 6.51 -11.13
N LYS A 84 -9.48 6.52 -10.05
CA LYS A 84 -9.30 7.41 -8.91
C LYS A 84 -7.95 7.20 -8.22
N ASN A 85 -7.57 5.97 -7.91
CA ASN A 85 -6.26 5.66 -7.31
C ASN A 85 -5.12 6.19 -8.17
N LYS A 86 -5.20 5.98 -9.49
CA LYS A 86 -4.21 6.50 -10.44
C LYS A 86 -4.13 8.02 -10.40
N ALA A 87 -5.28 8.71 -10.40
CA ALA A 87 -5.34 10.17 -10.32
C ALA A 87 -4.70 10.70 -9.02
N GLU A 88 -5.03 10.09 -7.88
CA GLU A 88 -4.45 10.48 -6.59
C GLU A 88 -2.94 10.18 -6.52
N ALA A 89 -2.49 9.05 -7.09
CA ALA A 89 -1.08 8.70 -7.18
C ALA A 89 -0.29 9.69 -8.07
N THR A 90 -0.92 10.25 -9.11
CA THR A 90 -0.29 11.31 -9.94
C THR A 90 -0.28 12.66 -9.26
N ALA A 91 -1.31 13.01 -8.48
CA ALA A 91 -1.37 14.27 -7.73
C ALA A 91 -0.30 14.31 -6.62
N ALA A 92 -0.13 13.21 -5.88
CA ALA A 92 0.88 13.11 -4.82
C ALA A 92 2.34 13.19 -5.33
N LYS A 93 2.59 12.89 -6.61
CA LYS A 93 3.91 13.05 -7.24
C LYS A 93 4.27 14.51 -7.56
N GLY A 94 3.31 15.43 -7.52
CA GLY A 94 3.54 16.86 -7.70
C GLY A 94 4.23 17.55 -6.52
N GLU A 95 4.23 16.92 -5.34
CA GLU A 95 4.69 17.54 -4.07
C GLU A 95 6.03 16.98 -3.55
N GLN A 96 6.64 16.00 -4.22
CA GLN A 96 7.98 15.50 -3.86
C GLN A 96 9.06 16.09 -4.79
N LYS A 97 9.46 17.34 -4.55
CA LYS A 97 10.78 17.87 -4.92
C LYS A 97 11.67 17.94 -3.68
N GLU A 98 12.83 17.30 -3.80
CA GLU A 98 14.05 17.45 -2.98
C GLU A 98 13.95 17.22 -1.46
N GLU A 99 14.25 15.99 -1.01
CA GLU A 99 15.20 15.83 0.10
C GLU A 99 16.49 15.26 -0.49
N GLY A 100 17.44 16.17 -0.69
CA GLY A 100 18.78 15.84 -1.11
C GLY A 100 19.44 14.91 -0.09
N PHE A 101 20.02 13.81 -0.58
CA PHE A 101 21.10 13.17 0.13
C PHE A 101 22.17 14.24 0.44
N PRO A 102 22.57 14.45 1.71
CA PRO A 102 23.70 15.31 1.98
C PRO A 102 24.92 14.66 1.31
N LYS A 103 25.48 15.34 0.31
CA LYS A 103 26.81 15.03 -0.21
C LYS A 103 27.76 15.07 0.97
N ALA A 104 28.32 13.93 1.36
CA ALA A 104 29.38 13.85 2.33
C ALA A 104 30.50 14.79 1.87
N GLN A 105 30.74 15.83 2.65
CA GLN A 105 31.76 16.83 2.41
C GLN A 105 33.12 16.16 2.61
N ASN A 106 33.95 16.31 1.59
CA ASN A 106 35.38 16.04 1.63
C ASN A 106 36.03 16.95 2.68
N THR A 107 36.77 16.38 3.64
CA THR A 107 37.65 17.18 4.50
C THR A 107 38.94 16.42 4.83
N LYS A 108 40.00 16.86 4.15
CA LYS A 108 41.45 16.80 4.42
C LYS A 108 42.15 15.44 4.53
#